data_AF-A0A0D8XZG0-F1
#
_entry.id   AF-A0A0D8XZG0-F1
#
_cell.length_a   1.000
_cell.length_b   1.000
_cell.length_c   1.000
_cell.angle_alpha   90.00
_cell.angle_beta   90.00
_cell.angle_gamma   90.00
#
_symmetry.space_group_name_H-M   'P 1'
#
loop_
_entity.id
_entity.type
_entity.pdbx_description
1 polymer ?
#
loop_
_entity_poly.entity_id
_entity_poly.type
_entity_poly.pdbx_seq_one_letter_code
_entity_poly.pdbx_strand_id
1 'polypeptide(L)'
;MQKYVSKIAVNETNLWKEEERIEKAVKPQFEKFVTHEEKSLEETEGLAIDPRYNFDYSDVDTEDESANEHIDGKVKKVIISDALRKTRKQRRNAEKEKVFLREHRRRKEIERKQHDVYKAKKINKELAQKELLSEKKTLERKRLKFLRKMTTRQRLGRGQFKDEEEPFLLQEELTDSLRLLKPQGNVLSDRMASLQRRNMLPIGGKRVKKKLKAKLKRKFVQKRSVAQVVKGSRVI
;
A
#
# COMPACT_ATOMS: atom_id res chain seq x y z
N MET A 1 -42.14 6.80 -20.94
CA MET A 1 -41.64 5.41 -21.07
C MET A 1 -40.23 5.35 -21.65
N GLN A 2 -39.94 5.99 -22.79
CA GLN A 2 -38.60 5.96 -23.40
C GLN A 2 -37.44 6.31 -22.45
N LYS A 3 -37.61 7.35 -21.60
CA LYS A 3 -36.60 7.73 -20.59
C LYS A 3 -36.29 6.64 -19.56
N TYR A 4 -37.28 5.82 -19.22
CA TYR A 4 -37.13 4.72 -18.25
C TYR A 4 -36.35 3.57 -18.89
N VAL A 5 -36.78 3.14 -20.07
CA VAL A 5 -36.10 2.09 -20.85
C VAL A 5 -34.67 2.50 -21.19
N SER A 6 -34.44 3.76 -21.58
CA SER A 6 -33.08 4.24 -21.87
C SER A 6 -32.18 4.21 -20.64
N LYS A 7 -32.70 4.52 -19.45
CA LYS A 7 -31.93 4.44 -18.19
C LYS A 7 -31.51 2.99 -17.90
N ILE A 8 -32.42 2.03 -18.10
CA ILE A 8 -32.14 0.61 -17.90
C ILE A 8 -31.11 0.12 -18.90
N ALA A 9 -31.28 0.43 -20.19
CA ALA A 9 -30.32 0.06 -21.24
C ALA A 9 -28.92 0.63 -20.96
N VAL A 10 -28.81 1.87 -20.46
CA VAL A 10 -27.52 2.45 -20.05
C VAL A 10 -26.90 1.67 -18.88
N ASN A 11 -27.70 1.28 -17.89
CA ASN A 11 -27.19 0.48 -16.76
C ASN A 11 -26.70 -0.90 -17.21
N GLU A 12 -27.45 -1.60 -18.06
CA GLU A 12 -27.09 -2.91 -18.61
C GLU A 12 -25.85 -2.84 -19.49
N THR A 13 -25.77 -1.86 -20.40
CA THR A 13 -24.57 -1.68 -21.24
C THR A 13 -23.32 -1.36 -20.41
N ASN A 14 -23.47 -0.66 -19.28
CA ASN A 14 -22.36 -0.45 -18.36
C ASN A 14 -21.94 -1.75 -17.65
N LEU A 15 -22.90 -2.58 -17.22
CA LEU A 15 -22.62 -3.90 -16.65
C LEU A 15 -21.89 -4.80 -17.65
N TRP A 16 -22.35 -4.87 -18.90
CA TRP A 16 -21.67 -5.64 -19.95
C TRP A 16 -20.24 -5.17 -20.19
N LYS A 17 -20.00 -3.85 -20.24
CA LYS A 17 -18.63 -3.30 -20.36
C LYS A 17 -17.75 -3.67 -19.18
N GLU A 18 -18.29 -3.67 -17.96
CA GLU A 18 -17.56 -4.10 -16.77
C GLU A 18 -17.22 -5.59 -16.80
N GLU A 19 -18.18 -6.43 -17.21
CA GLU A 19 -17.99 -7.87 -17.38
C GLU A 19 -16.95 -8.20 -18.44
N GLU A 20 -17.03 -7.57 -19.63
CA GLU A 20 -16.01 -7.71 -20.66
C GLU A 20 -14.63 -7.27 -20.18
N ARG A 21 -14.55 -6.18 -19.42
CA ARG A 21 -13.28 -5.69 -18.86
C ARG A 21 -12.70 -6.71 -17.89
N ILE A 22 -13.52 -7.30 -17.03
CA ILE A 22 -13.11 -8.36 -16.11
C ILE A 22 -12.66 -9.58 -16.90
N GLU A 23 -13.41 -10.01 -17.91
CA GLU A 23 -13.07 -11.17 -18.73
C GLU A 23 -11.74 -10.97 -19.47
N LYS A 24 -11.52 -9.81 -20.08
CA LYS A 24 -10.25 -9.41 -20.72
C LYS A 24 -9.08 -9.36 -19.72
N ALA A 25 -9.34 -8.98 -18.47
CA ALA A 25 -8.32 -8.94 -17.41
C ALA A 25 -8.02 -10.33 -16.81
N VAL A 26 -9.00 -11.23 -16.75
CA VAL A 26 -8.84 -12.61 -16.27
C VAL A 26 -8.13 -13.47 -17.31
N LYS A 27 -8.34 -13.20 -18.62
CA LYS A 27 -7.65 -13.91 -19.70
C LYS A 27 -6.13 -13.69 -19.58
N PRO A 28 -5.33 -14.76 -19.37
CA PRO A 28 -3.88 -14.64 -19.31
C PRO A 28 -3.35 -14.10 -20.65
N GLN A 29 -2.56 -13.02 -20.59
CA GLN A 29 -2.05 -12.35 -21.78
C GLN A 29 -0.74 -13.00 -22.26
N PHE A 30 -0.78 -14.30 -22.59
CA PHE A 30 0.03 -14.99 -23.63
C PHE A 30 1.21 -14.19 -24.24
N GLU A 31 0.82 -13.18 -25.00
CA GLU A 31 1.69 -12.52 -25.97
C GLU A 31 2.17 -11.13 -25.49
N LYS A 32 1.75 -10.68 -24.30
CA LYS A 32 2.00 -9.30 -23.83
C LYS A 32 3.02 -9.18 -22.70
N PHE A 33 3.56 -10.29 -22.21
CA PHE A 33 4.68 -10.25 -21.28
C PHE A 33 5.98 -10.26 -22.07
N VAL A 34 6.64 -9.11 -22.11
CA VAL A 34 8.01 -8.98 -22.59
C VAL A 34 8.90 -9.81 -21.67
N THR A 35 9.55 -10.83 -22.22
CA THR A 35 10.52 -11.64 -21.48
C THR A 35 11.72 -10.79 -21.07
N HIS A 36 12.47 -11.22 -20.05
CA HIS A 36 13.68 -10.49 -19.65
C HIS A 36 14.69 -10.39 -20.81
N GLU A 37 14.75 -11.45 -21.64
CA GLU A 37 15.60 -11.53 -22.82
C GLU A 37 15.17 -10.50 -23.88
N GLU A 38 13.89 -10.43 -24.25
CA GLU A 38 13.38 -9.42 -25.19
C GLU A 38 13.62 -7.99 -24.68
N LYS A 39 13.42 -7.73 -23.38
CA LYS A 39 13.69 -6.41 -22.78
C LYS A 39 15.17 -6.06 -22.84
N SER A 40 16.04 -7.03 -22.55
CA SER A 40 17.50 -6.83 -22.62
C SER A 40 17.95 -6.58 -24.05
N LEU A 41 17.35 -7.25 -25.04
CA LEU A 41 17.63 -7.01 -26.45
C LEU A 41 17.23 -5.60 -26.86
N GLU A 42 16.01 -5.15 -26.56
CA GLU A 42 15.56 -3.77 -26.81
C GLU A 42 16.47 -2.71 -26.14
N GLU A 43 16.95 -2.99 -24.92
CA GLU A 43 17.88 -2.10 -24.20
C GLU A 43 19.28 -2.08 -24.83
N THR A 44 19.70 -3.19 -25.45
CA THR A 44 21.00 -3.30 -26.13
C THR A 44 20.96 -2.87 -27.58
N GLU A 45 19.77 -2.71 -28.19
CA GLU A 45 19.63 -2.31 -29.60
C GLU A 45 20.39 -1.01 -29.88
N GLY A 46 21.35 -1.07 -30.81
CA GLY A 46 22.20 0.06 -31.19
C GLY A 46 23.45 0.26 -30.32
N LEU A 47 23.68 -0.58 -29.30
CA LEU A 47 24.96 -0.69 -28.60
C LEU A 47 25.78 -1.83 -29.22
N ALA A 48 27.11 -1.72 -29.17
CA ALA A 48 28.02 -2.78 -29.65
C ALA A 48 28.01 -4.06 -28.77
N ILE A 49 27.18 -4.07 -27.71
CA ILE A 49 26.92 -5.21 -26.81
C ILE A 49 25.73 -6.04 -27.33
N ASP A 50 24.95 -5.51 -28.29
CA ASP A 50 23.82 -6.23 -28.89
C ASP A 50 24.33 -7.51 -29.58
N PRO A 51 23.85 -8.70 -29.18
CA PRO A 51 24.25 -9.96 -29.81
C PRO A 51 23.90 -10.07 -31.30
N ARG A 52 23.05 -9.17 -31.85
CA ARG A 52 22.80 -9.07 -33.30
C ARG A 52 23.93 -8.35 -34.04
N TYR A 53 24.65 -7.44 -33.37
CA TYR A 53 25.77 -6.70 -33.92
C TYR A 53 27.07 -7.32 -33.42
N ASN A 54 27.60 -8.28 -34.17
CA ASN A 54 28.92 -8.85 -33.89
C ASN A 54 30.01 -7.82 -34.30
N PHE A 55 30.19 -6.78 -33.48
CA PHE A 55 31.17 -5.72 -33.73
C PHE A 55 32.53 -6.16 -33.14
N ASP A 56 33.47 -6.47 -34.03
CA ASP A 56 34.82 -6.92 -33.69
C ASP A 56 35.61 -5.73 -33.11
N TYR A 57 35.82 -5.72 -31.79
CA TYR A 57 36.54 -4.69 -31.06
C TYR A 57 38.06 -4.85 -31.23
N SER A 58 38.57 -4.56 -32.41
CA SER A 58 40.02 -4.61 -32.67
C SER A 58 40.58 -3.33 -33.27
N ASP A 59 40.00 -2.16 -33.02
CA ASP A 59 40.65 -0.88 -33.37
C ASP A 59 40.01 0.34 -32.67
N VAL A 60 40.26 0.53 -31.37
CA VAL A 60 40.17 1.87 -30.74
C VAL A 60 41.23 1.95 -29.65
N ASP A 61 42.42 2.45 -30.03
CA ASP A 61 43.41 2.96 -29.07
C ASP A 61 42.79 4.15 -28.31
N THR A 62 42.75 4.05 -26.99
CA THR A 62 42.50 5.19 -26.11
C THR A 62 43.47 5.10 -24.94
N GLU A 63 44.62 5.74 -25.11
CA GLU A 63 45.49 6.16 -24.03
C GLU A 63 44.73 7.17 -23.17
N ASP A 64 44.43 6.82 -21.92
CA ASP A 64 44.30 7.79 -20.84
C ASP A 64 44.51 7.08 -19.49
N GLU A 65 45.73 7.20 -18.99
CA GLU A 65 46.07 6.90 -17.60
C GLU A 65 45.38 7.92 -16.68
N SER A 66 44.43 7.46 -15.88
CA SER A 66 44.19 8.06 -14.57
C SER A 66 43.98 6.97 -13.53
N ALA A 67 45.07 6.67 -12.84
CA ALA A 67 45.18 5.73 -11.75
C ALA A 67 44.14 6.03 -10.66
N ASN A 68 43.17 5.13 -10.53
CA ASN A 68 42.28 5.07 -9.38
C ASN A 68 42.57 3.78 -8.61
N GLU A 69 43.64 3.78 -7.82
CA GLU A 69 43.94 2.70 -6.89
C GLU A 69 43.30 2.97 -5.53
N HIS A 70 42.11 2.40 -5.33
CA HIS A 70 41.65 1.98 -4.02
C HIS A 70 42.24 0.60 -3.72
N ILE A 71 43.33 0.54 -2.96
CA ILE A 71 43.82 -0.72 -2.37
C ILE A 71 44.31 -0.47 -0.92
N ASP A 72 43.59 -1.13 -0.02
CA ASP A 72 44.01 -1.81 1.22
C ASP A 72 44.86 -1.08 2.28
N GLY A 73 44.28 -1.01 3.49
CA GLY A 73 44.62 -2.03 4.51
C GLY A 73 46.07 -2.19 4.94
N LYS A 74 46.95 -1.21 4.71
CA LYS A 74 48.25 -1.09 5.38
C LYS A 74 48.20 0.11 6.30
N VAL A 75 48.36 -0.16 7.60
CA VAL A 75 48.73 0.86 8.60
C VAL A 75 50.05 1.47 8.13
N LYS A 76 49.96 2.55 7.35
CA LYS A 76 51.13 3.36 6.97
C LYS A 76 51.69 3.88 8.29
N LYS A 77 52.80 3.29 8.75
CA LYS A 77 53.61 3.89 9.80
C LYS A 77 53.94 5.29 9.32
N VAL A 78 53.37 6.30 9.97
CA VAL A 78 53.70 7.70 9.72
C VAL A 78 55.14 7.87 10.17
N ILE A 79 56.09 7.71 9.24
CA ILE A 79 57.48 8.11 9.46
C ILE A 79 57.44 9.63 9.44
N ILE A 80 57.33 10.23 10.64
CA ILE A 80 57.42 11.68 10.81
C ILE A 80 58.87 12.02 10.50
N SER A 81 59.13 12.52 9.30
CA SER A 81 60.44 13.09 8.99
C SER A 81 60.73 14.22 9.99
N ASP A 82 61.98 14.34 10.45
CA ASP A 82 62.35 15.42 11.39
C ASP A 82 62.07 16.82 10.81
N ALA A 83 61.95 16.93 9.48
CA ALA A 83 61.52 18.14 8.77
C ALA A 83 60.04 18.51 8.98
N LEU A 84 59.17 17.58 9.39
CA LEU A 84 57.74 17.80 9.67
C LEU A 84 57.46 18.04 11.17
N ARG A 85 58.50 17.98 12.02
CA ARG A 85 58.35 18.13 13.47
C ARG A 85 58.16 19.61 13.82
N LYS A 86 56.94 19.95 14.26
CA LYS A 86 56.62 21.31 14.69
C LYS A 86 57.59 21.78 15.77
N THR A 87 58.21 22.93 15.55
CA THR A 87 59.09 23.55 16.55
C THR A 87 58.30 23.89 17.82
N ARG A 88 58.98 24.00 18.97
CA ARG A 88 58.34 24.35 20.26
C ARG A 88 57.49 25.64 20.17
N LYS A 89 57.95 26.61 19.37
CA LYS A 89 57.22 27.86 19.07
C LYS A 89 55.97 27.61 18.23
N GLN A 90 56.04 26.79 17.18
CA GLN A 90 54.89 26.40 16.36
C GLN A 90 53.84 25.61 17.16
N ARG A 91 54.27 24.72 18.07
CA ARG A 91 53.36 23.99 18.97
C ARG A 91 52.64 24.94 19.93
N ARG A 92 53.37 25.88 20.55
CA ARG A 92 52.80 26.90 21.45
C ARG A 92 51.80 27.81 20.71
N ASN A 93 52.11 28.21 19.48
CA ASN A 93 51.20 29.04 18.67
C ASN A 93 49.94 28.26 18.28
N ALA A 94 50.07 27.00 17.88
CA ALA A 94 48.92 26.15 17.56
C ALA A 94 48.02 25.86 18.78
N GLU A 95 48.61 25.72 19.97
CA GLU A 95 47.84 25.59 21.21
C GLU A 95 47.06 26.86 21.54
N LYS A 96 47.68 28.05 21.39
CA LYS A 96 47.01 29.35 21.56
C LYS A 96 45.86 29.55 20.57
N GLU A 97 46.08 29.21 19.29
CA GLU A 97 45.06 29.31 18.25
C GLU A 97 43.88 28.35 18.51
N LYS A 98 44.16 27.13 18.98
CA LYS A 98 43.12 26.17 19.39
C LYS A 98 42.29 26.69 20.55
N VAL A 99 42.91 27.30 21.55
CA VAL A 99 42.20 27.90 22.70
C VAL A 99 41.32 29.05 22.23
N PHE A 100 41.87 29.97 21.42
CA PHE A 100 41.13 31.09 20.84
C PHE A 100 39.93 30.61 20.00
N LEU A 101 40.12 29.59 19.16
CA LEU A 101 39.05 29.03 18.33
C LEU A 101 37.95 28.37 19.18
N ARG A 102 38.31 27.70 20.28
CA ARG A 102 37.35 27.12 21.24
C ARG A 102 36.54 28.20 21.93
N GLU A 103 37.18 29.25 22.41
CA GLU A 103 36.50 30.39 23.05
C GLU A 103 35.57 31.11 22.09
N HIS A 104 36.04 31.36 20.86
CA HIS A 104 35.24 31.98 19.81
C HIS A 104 34.02 31.11 19.43
N ARG A 105 34.20 29.78 19.34
CA ARG A 105 33.09 28.85 19.14
C ARG A 105 32.09 28.89 20.30
N ARG A 106 32.57 28.87 21.55
CA ARG A 106 31.73 28.96 22.74
C ARG A 106 30.94 30.27 22.78
N ARG A 107 31.57 31.39 22.42
CA ARG A 107 30.89 32.70 22.32
C ARG A 107 29.77 32.67 21.28
N LYS A 108 30.04 32.13 20.08
CA LYS A 108 29.02 31.95 19.03
C LYS A 108 27.87 31.05 19.46
N GLU A 109 28.16 29.99 20.23
CA GLU A 109 27.11 29.09 20.75
C GLU A 109 26.22 29.80 21.79
N ILE A 110 26.82 30.62 22.67
CA ILE A 110 26.05 31.42 23.64
C ILE A 110 25.18 32.44 22.91
N GLU A 111 25.73 33.14 21.92
CA GLU A 111 24.99 34.09 21.08
C GLU A 111 23.82 33.42 20.34
N ARG A 112 24.05 32.24 19.75
CA ARG A 112 22.97 31.43 19.14
C ARG A 112 21.86 31.08 20.14
N LYS A 113 22.22 30.62 21.34
CA LYS A 113 21.26 30.30 22.40
C LYS A 113 20.44 31.53 22.83
N GLN A 114 21.07 32.71 22.92
CA GLN A 114 20.38 33.96 23.20
C GLN A 114 19.39 34.32 22.07
N HIS A 115 19.78 34.15 20.80
CA HIS A 115 18.88 34.34 19.66
C HIS A 115 17.71 33.36 19.66
N ASP A 116 17.90 32.12 20.10
CA ASP A 116 16.83 31.12 20.17
C ASP A 116 15.76 31.47 21.22
N VAL A 117 16.12 32.14 22.32
CA VAL A 117 15.16 32.69 23.30
C VAL A 117 14.21 33.69 22.63
N TYR A 118 14.71 34.54 21.73
CA TYR A 118 13.87 35.47 20.98
C TYR A 118 12.98 34.77 19.94
N LYS A 119 13.46 33.67 19.34
CA LYS A 119 12.65 32.83 18.44
C LYS A 119 11.51 32.11 19.15
N ALA A 120 11.65 31.80 20.45
CA ALA A 120 10.63 31.08 21.21
C ALA A 120 9.24 31.74 21.13
N LYS A 121 9.15 33.08 21.19
CA LYS A 121 7.89 33.81 21.03
C LYS A 121 7.25 33.60 19.66
N LYS A 122 8.07 33.61 18.60
CA LYS A 122 7.62 33.34 17.22
C LYS A 122 7.11 31.90 17.10
N ILE A 123 7.85 30.94 17.64
CA ILE A 123 7.48 29.52 17.64
C ILE A 123 6.14 29.32 18.37
N ASN A 124 5.95 29.92 19.54
CA ASN A 124 4.70 29.82 20.28
C ASN A 124 3.50 30.40 19.50
N LYS A 125 3.70 31.54 18.81
CA LYS A 125 2.66 32.12 17.95
C LYS A 125 2.31 31.20 16.78
N GLU A 126 3.32 30.61 16.14
CA GLU A 126 3.10 29.63 15.06
C GLU A 126 2.40 28.37 15.55
N LEU A 127 2.74 27.87 16.75
CA LEU A 127 2.07 26.73 17.38
C LEU A 127 0.60 27.04 17.67
N ALA A 128 0.30 28.19 18.29
CA ALA A 128 -1.08 28.60 18.56
C ALA A 128 -1.91 28.73 17.26
N GLN A 129 -1.34 29.28 16.19
CA GLN A 129 -2.01 29.34 14.89
C GLN A 129 -2.27 27.94 14.31
N LYS A 130 -1.29 27.03 14.39
CA LYS A 130 -1.42 25.64 13.94
C LYS A 130 -2.49 24.90 14.74
N GLU A 131 -2.55 25.09 16.05
CA GLU A 131 -3.57 24.51 16.93
C GLU A 131 -4.96 24.98 16.53
N LEU A 132 -5.18 26.29 16.40
CA LEU A 132 -6.46 26.85 15.95
C LEU A 132 -6.91 26.30 14.58
N LEU A 133 -5.98 26.20 13.62
CA LEU A 133 -6.28 25.63 12.30
C LEU A 133 -6.60 24.13 12.38
N SER A 134 -5.87 23.39 13.22
CA SER A 134 -6.11 21.97 13.47
C SER A 134 -7.49 21.75 14.08
N GLU A 135 -7.83 22.51 15.12
CA GLU A 135 -9.12 22.46 15.79
C GLU A 135 -10.27 22.74 14.82
N LYS A 136 -10.19 23.82 14.03
CA LYS A 136 -11.18 24.13 12.98
C LYS A 136 -11.38 22.97 12.01
N LYS A 137 -10.29 22.41 11.48
CA LYS A 137 -10.33 21.23 10.59
C LYS A 137 -10.94 20.01 11.28
N THR A 138 -10.63 19.77 12.55
CA THR A 138 -11.23 18.64 13.28
C THR A 138 -12.73 18.83 13.48
N LEU A 139 -13.18 20.06 13.75
CA LEU A 139 -14.58 20.41 13.95
C LEU A 139 -15.35 20.25 12.63
N GLU A 140 -14.82 20.76 11.52
CA GLU A 140 -15.37 20.56 10.18
C GLU A 140 -15.47 19.07 9.82
N ARG A 141 -14.42 18.29 10.07
CA ARG A 141 -14.43 16.83 9.85
C ARG A 141 -15.51 16.14 10.69
N LYS A 142 -15.68 16.53 11.96
CA LYS A 142 -16.73 16.01 12.83
C LYS A 142 -18.12 16.35 12.29
N ARG A 143 -18.35 17.59 11.85
CA ARG A 143 -19.60 18.03 11.21
C ARG A 143 -19.90 17.25 9.93
N LEU A 144 -18.94 17.15 9.02
CA LEU A 144 -19.08 16.39 7.77
C LEU A 144 -19.34 14.91 8.04
N LYS A 145 -18.66 14.31 9.02
CA LYS A 145 -18.89 12.92 9.42
C LYS A 145 -20.30 12.73 9.98
N PHE A 146 -20.79 13.67 10.77
CA PHE A 146 -22.16 13.65 11.29
C PHE A 146 -23.20 13.79 10.16
N LEU A 147 -23.03 14.78 9.28
CA LEU A 147 -23.90 14.96 8.11
C LEU A 147 -23.92 13.71 7.24
N ARG A 148 -22.75 13.16 6.90
CA ARG A 148 -22.64 11.93 6.11
C ARG A 148 -23.35 10.75 6.78
N LYS A 149 -23.25 10.61 8.10
CA LYS A 149 -23.97 9.55 8.84
C LYS A 149 -25.49 9.70 8.75
N MET A 150 -26.00 10.93 8.68
CA MET A 150 -27.44 11.22 8.60
C MET A 150 -27.98 11.16 7.17
N THR A 151 -27.22 11.65 6.19
CA THR A 151 -27.68 11.77 4.79
C THR A 151 -27.36 10.55 3.94
N THR A 152 -26.27 9.84 4.22
CA THR A 152 -25.81 8.72 3.38
C THR A 152 -26.11 7.37 4.00
N ARG A 153 -26.21 6.35 3.14
CA ARG A 153 -26.37 4.95 3.53
C ARG A 153 -25.18 4.48 4.38
N GLN A 154 -25.44 3.91 5.55
CA GLN A 154 -24.43 3.36 6.42
C GLN A 154 -24.19 1.89 6.08
N ARG A 155 -22.93 1.46 6.15
CA ARG A 155 -22.60 0.05 5.99
C ARG A 155 -22.88 -0.70 7.28
N LEU A 156 -24.11 -1.16 7.44
CA LEU A 156 -24.50 -2.06 8.51
C LEU A 156 -24.13 -3.50 8.14
N GLY A 157 -23.14 -4.06 8.84
CA GLY A 157 -22.68 -5.43 8.62
C GLY A 157 -21.52 -5.56 7.64
N ARG A 158 -21.38 -6.75 7.05
CA ARG A 158 -20.22 -7.13 6.23
C ARG A 158 -20.43 -6.88 4.74
N GLY A 159 -21.68 -6.80 4.27
CA GLY A 159 -21.97 -6.53 2.85
C GLY A 159 -21.93 -5.04 2.51
N GLN A 160 -21.87 -4.74 1.22
CA GLN A 160 -22.25 -3.43 0.69
C GLN A 160 -23.68 -3.54 0.16
N PHE A 161 -24.46 -2.47 0.33
CA PHE A 161 -25.79 -2.41 -0.24
C PHE A 161 -25.68 -2.32 -1.76
N LYS A 162 -26.42 -3.17 -2.48
CA LYS A 162 -26.61 -3.07 -3.92
C LYS A 162 -28.06 -2.74 -4.18
N ASP A 163 -28.30 -1.75 -5.03
CA ASP A 163 -29.64 -1.45 -5.49
C ASP A 163 -30.19 -2.63 -6.30
N GLU A 164 -31.44 -3.01 -6.04
CA GLU A 164 -32.13 -4.03 -6.82
C GLU A 164 -32.43 -3.49 -8.22
N GLU A 165 -32.41 -4.39 -9.21
CA GLU A 165 -32.75 -4.06 -10.59
C GLU A 165 -34.23 -3.72 -10.69
N GLU A 166 -34.53 -2.63 -11.38
CA GLU A 166 -35.91 -2.18 -11.57
C GLU A 166 -36.60 -3.14 -12.56
N PRO A 167 -37.68 -3.86 -12.17
CA PRO A 167 -38.35 -4.76 -13.08
C PRO A 167 -38.96 -3.96 -14.24
N PHE A 168 -38.77 -4.44 -15.47
CA PHE A 168 -39.36 -3.86 -16.66
C PHE A 168 -39.89 -4.96 -17.58
N LEU A 169 -40.86 -4.59 -18.42
CA LEU A 169 -41.44 -5.47 -19.42
C LEU A 169 -40.95 -5.04 -20.80
N LEU A 170 -40.72 -6.03 -21.66
CA LEU A 170 -40.49 -5.77 -23.07
C LEU A 170 -41.81 -5.38 -23.75
N GLN A 171 -41.70 -4.74 -24.92
CA GLN A 171 -42.87 -4.31 -25.68
C GLN A 171 -43.76 -5.49 -26.08
N GLU A 172 -43.18 -6.67 -26.29
CA GLU A 172 -43.88 -7.92 -26.63
C GLU A 172 -44.62 -8.52 -25.43
N GLU A 173 -44.14 -8.28 -24.21
CA GLU A 173 -44.72 -8.80 -22.97
C GLU A 173 -45.79 -7.85 -22.39
N LEU A 174 -45.84 -6.62 -22.91
CA LEU A 174 -46.79 -5.61 -22.48
C LEU A 174 -48.15 -5.89 -23.12
N THR A 175 -49.07 -6.43 -22.32
CA THR A 175 -50.43 -6.75 -22.77
C THR A 175 -51.34 -5.52 -22.74
N ASP A 176 -52.29 -5.44 -23.66
CA ASP A 176 -53.29 -4.34 -23.72
C ASP A 176 -54.25 -4.29 -22.52
N SER A 177 -54.40 -5.40 -21.79
CA SER A 177 -55.33 -5.48 -20.65
C SER A 177 -54.62 -5.83 -19.34
N LEU A 178 -54.99 -5.13 -18.25
CA LEU A 178 -54.43 -5.35 -16.92
C LEU A 178 -54.71 -6.75 -16.35
N ARG A 179 -55.77 -7.42 -16.82
CA ARG A 179 -56.11 -8.78 -16.37
C ARG A 179 -55.14 -9.84 -16.88
N LEU A 180 -54.48 -9.57 -18.02
CA LEU A 180 -53.50 -10.47 -18.62
C LEU A 180 -52.07 -10.15 -18.15
N LEU A 181 -51.86 -9.01 -17.49
CA LEU A 181 -50.56 -8.57 -17.04
C LEU A 181 -50.05 -9.46 -15.91
N LYS A 182 -48.89 -10.08 -16.11
CA LYS A 182 -48.23 -10.87 -15.06
C LYS A 182 -47.61 -9.94 -14.02
N PRO A 183 -47.79 -10.22 -12.72
CA PRO A 183 -47.15 -9.42 -11.68
C PRO A 183 -45.62 -9.51 -11.79
N GLN A 184 -44.96 -8.38 -11.59
CA GLN A 184 -43.51 -8.25 -11.69
C GLN A 184 -42.89 -7.98 -10.33
N GLY A 185 -41.66 -8.47 -10.14
CA GLY A 185 -40.90 -8.30 -8.91
C GLY A 185 -41.42 -9.10 -7.72
N ASN A 186 -40.79 -8.90 -6.56
CA ASN A 186 -41.18 -9.55 -5.32
C ASN A 186 -41.28 -8.51 -4.19
N VAL A 187 -42.46 -8.36 -3.61
CA VAL A 187 -42.72 -7.38 -2.54
C VAL A 187 -41.78 -7.60 -1.35
N LEU A 188 -41.40 -8.84 -1.04
CA LEU A 188 -40.51 -9.13 0.08
C LEU A 188 -39.07 -8.68 -0.17
N SER A 189 -38.56 -8.80 -1.41
CA SER A 189 -37.22 -8.29 -1.76
C SER A 189 -37.20 -6.77 -1.65
N ASP A 190 -38.19 -6.10 -2.24
CA ASP A 190 -38.27 -4.63 -2.25
C ASP A 190 -38.36 -4.06 -0.82
N ARG A 191 -39.12 -4.72 0.06
CA ARG A 191 -39.23 -4.34 1.47
C ARG A 191 -37.93 -4.59 2.21
N MET A 192 -37.24 -5.70 1.93
CA MET A 192 -35.92 -5.98 2.50
C MET A 192 -34.89 -4.93 2.06
N ALA A 193 -34.82 -4.62 0.75
CA ALA A 193 -33.94 -3.59 0.22
C ALA A 193 -34.28 -2.21 0.78
N SER A 194 -35.57 -1.86 0.91
CA SER A 194 -36.01 -0.61 1.54
C SER A 194 -35.56 -0.50 3.01
N LEU A 195 -35.67 -1.57 3.78
CA LEU A 195 -35.19 -1.61 5.17
C LEU A 195 -33.66 -1.50 5.26
N GLN A 196 -32.92 -2.11 4.32
CA GLN A 196 -31.47 -1.98 4.22
C GLN A 196 -31.04 -0.56 3.78
N ARG A 197 -31.72 0.04 2.79
CA ARG A 197 -31.51 1.44 2.33
C ARG A 197 -31.69 2.43 3.46
N ARG A 198 -32.68 2.21 4.32
CA ARG A 198 -32.96 3.03 5.51
C ARG A 198 -32.04 2.75 6.71
N ASN A 199 -31.03 1.91 6.55
CA ASN A 199 -30.14 1.49 7.63
C ASN A 199 -30.91 0.86 8.83
N MET A 200 -32.04 0.18 8.59
CA MET A 200 -32.78 -0.55 9.63
C MET A 200 -32.33 -2.01 9.72
N LEU A 201 -31.96 -2.60 8.59
CA LEU A 201 -31.44 -3.97 8.52
C LEU A 201 -29.98 -4.00 8.05
N PRO A 202 -29.12 -4.85 8.64
CA PRO A 202 -27.78 -5.06 8.15
C PRO A 202 -27.76 -5.86 6.85
N ILE A 203 -26.82 -5.55 5.95
CA ILE A 203 -26.58 -6.35 4.76
C ILE A 203 -25.63 -7.49 5.09
N GLY A 204 -26.11 -8.71 4.86
CA GLY A 204 -25.31 -9.92 4.96
C GLY A 204 -24.17 -9.88 3.94
N GLY A 205 -22.93 -9.96 4.42
CA GLY A 205 -21.78 -10.23 3.55
C GLY A 205 -21.48 -11.72 3.49
N LYS A 206 -20.48 -12.11 2.68
CA LYS A 206 -19.90 -13.45 2.75
C LYS A 206 -19.53 -13.75 4.20
N ARG A 207 -20.30 -14.63 4.84
CA ARG A 207 -19.98 -15.12 6.18
C ARG A 207 -18.65 -15.84 6.07
N VAL A 208 -17.68 -15.49 6.92
CA VAL A 208 -16.50 -16.32 7.11
C VAL A 208 -17.02 -17.62 7.69
N LYS A 209 -17.24 -18.61 6.82
CA LYS A 209 -17.56 -19.98 7.23
C LYS A 209 -16.32 -20.49 7.94
N LYS A 210 -16.17 -20.18 9.23
CA LYS A 210 -15.32 -20.97 10.09
C LYS A 210 -15.93 -22.35 10.00
N LYS A 211 -15.30 -23.26 9.25
CA LYS A 211 -15.70 -24.67 9.21
C LYS A 211 -15.55 -25.15 10.65
N LEU A 212 -16.63 -25.08 11.42
CA LEU A 212 -16.68 -25.70 12.74
C LEU A 212 -16.25 -27.15 12.48
N LYS A 213 -15.23 -27.60 13.19
CA LYS A 213 -14.77 -28.98 13.02
C LYS A 213 -15.96 -29.85 13.40
N ALA A 214 -16.57 -30.52 12.42
CA ALA A 214 -17.75 -31.35 12.64
C ALA A 214 -17.48 -32.47 13.66
N LYS A 215 -16.20 -32.83 13.83
CA LYS A 215 -15.72 -33.76 14.84
C LYS A 215 -14.52 -33.15 15.55
N LEU A 216 -14.50 -33.26 16.88
CA LEU A 216 -13.31 -32.98 17.68
C LEU A 216 -12.21 -33.99 17.30
N LYS A 217 -10.93 -33.60 17.50
CA LYS A 217 -9.82 -34.54 17.34
C LYS A 217 -10.05 -35.72 18.30
N ARG A 218 -10.19 -36.94 17.78
CA ARG A 218 -10.32 -38.14 18.61
C ARG A 218 -8.96 -38.44 19.22
N LYS A 219 -8.88 -38.57 20.54
CA LYS A 219 -7.71 -39.11 21.22
C LYS A 219 -7.87 -40.63 21.27
N PHE A 220 -7.05 -41.36 20.53
CA PHE A 220 -6.95 -42.80 20.69
C PHE A 220 -6.12 -43.09 21.94
N VAL A 221 -6.69 -43.82 22.89
CA VAL A 221 -6.02 -44.22 24.12
C VAL A 221 -6.05 -45.74 24.16
N GLN A 222 -4.87 -46.36 24.28
CA GLN A 222 -4.76 -47.79 24.52
C GLN A 222 -5.24 -48.08 25.94
N LYS A 223 -6.15 -49.05 26.10
CA LYS A 223 -6.57 -49.52 27.44
C LYS A 223 -5.36 -50.11 28.17
N ARG A 224 -5.26 -49.87 29.49
CA ARG A 224 -4.15 -50.37 30.31
C ARG A 224 -4.01 -51.89 30.25
N SER A 225 -5.12 -52.63 30.22
CA SER A 225 -5.11 -54.09 30.07
C SER A 225 -4.41 -54.54 28.79
N VAL A 226 -4.64 -53.84 27.68
CA VAL A 226 -4.00 -54.15 26.38
C VAL A 226 -2.52 -53.76 26.38
N ALA A 227 -2.13 -52.73 27.14
CA ALA A 227 -0.72 -52.37 27.30
C ALA A 227 0.05 -53.35 28.21
N GLN A 228 -0.64 -54.03 29.13
CA GLN A 228 -0.06 -55.03 30.04
C GLN A 228 0.12 -56.41 29.39
N VAL A 229 -0.60 -56.69 28.30
CA VAL A 229 -0.44 -57.91 27.51
C VAL A 229 0.83 -57.78 26.68
N VAL A 230 1.90 -58.42 27.16
CA VAL A 230 3.20 -58.52 26.50
C VAL A 230 3.36 -59.94 25.96
N LYS A 231 4.20 -60.15 24.94
CA LYS A 231 4.45 -61.48 24.35
C LYS A 231 4.83 -62.48 25.45
N GLY A 232 3.94 -63.43 25.74
CA GLY A 232 4.10 -64.44 26.80
C GLY A 232 3.12 -64.31 27.98
N SER A 233 2.31 -63.26 28.07
CA SER A 233 1.24 -63.19 29.07
C SER A 233 0.13 -64.18 28.72
N ARG A 234 -0.19 -65.11 29.64
CA ARG A 234 -1.26 -66.10 29.46
C ARG A 234 -2.61 -65.43 29.79
N VAL A 235 -3.44 -65.25 28.77
CA VAL A 235 -4.80 -64.73 28.93
C VAL A 235 -5.65 -65.89 29.45
N ILE A 236 -6.30 -65.71 30.60
CA ILE A 236 -7.31 -66.63 31.14
C ILE A 236 -8.68 -66.16 30.65
#